data_AF-A0A8J5M8I1-F1
#
_entry.id   AF-A0A8J5M8I1-F1
#
_cell.length_a   1.000
_cell.length_b   1.000
_cell.length_c   1.000
_cell.angle_alpha   90.00
_cell.angle_beta   90.00
_cell.angle_gamma   90.00
#
_symmetry.space_group_name_H-M   'P 1'
#
loop_
_entity.id
_entity.type
_entity.pdbx_description
1 polymer ?
#
loop_
_entity_poly.entity_id
_entity_poly.type
_entity_poly.pdbx_seq_one_letter_code
_entity_poly.pdbx_strand_id
1 'polypeptide(L)'
;MAALSVNAGATYGTAELPKPKDFDASPRHRLSQWYINMFMINFVEFAAESSRGVVLATLFLYTKSLGGDLAFMGMLTSLFSVGRLISSTIFGWMCDHYSFRSVYLVSSGICLVGNVIYLIADQHVTGSLTALAASRFIVGFGAGNRSVCRADVASITTINQRLTYLTILATVVFLGYALTPGLGSLVANTDSYVLGIHFNKFTSPGMILVVFNLLTIIGMLTVYDESVGVHDGPLESPRTAATSNTLSDPTAMPERIVNIGAAVFIFLNFNARGILSVFETVNIPLFIEATGRDPESVSAVVAASNFQFYLGLLGLLSYFSIEYFRHSLRDVSWVQLGFVTLLAGNVLLVVASTQLSFPQLAVAEFLVWSVGCPITTAVVLAAFSKLLGGRPQGTLMGLLGSAASISRIVLPLLPAAIPTLTPVFWINIVLCASSMALLWWYSKLVHKTKMAMLADVENAFRIVSPANDPRSPLGSDKADFPDK
;
A
#
# COMPACT_ATOMS: atom_id res chain seq x y z
N MET A 1 36.67 51.11 -16.96
CA MET A 1 37.06 51.15 -15.53
C MET A 1 35.89 51.69 -14.74
N ALA A 2 35.62 51.13 -13.56
CA ALA A 2 34.45 51.30 -12.67
C ALA A 2 33.22 50.47 -13.10
N ALA A 3 33.03 49.22 -12.63
CA ALA A 3 32.84 48.67 -11.27
C ALA A 3 31.35 48.55 -10.91
N LEU A 4 30.92 47.28 -10.81
CA LEU A 4 29.67 46.81 -10.24
C LEU A 4 29.54 47.21 -8.77
N SER A 5 28.37 47.70 -8.35
CA SER A 5 27.95 47.68 -6.95
C SER A 5 26.49 47.26 -6.86
N VAL A 6 26.28 45.97 -6.61
CA VAL A 6 25.03 45.43 -6.08
C VAL A 6 25.07 45.61 -4.56
N ASN A 7 24.12 46.36 -4.00
CA ASN A 7 23.85 46.43 -2.56
C ASN A 7 22.34 46.12 -2.41
N ALA A 8 21.96 44.92 -1.98
CA ALA A 8 21.78 44.50 -0.58
C ALA A 8 20.47 45.05 0.02
N GLY A 9 19.49 44.15 0.26
CA GLY A 9 18.28 44.51 1.01
C GLY A 9 17.06 43.58 0.85
N ALA A 10 17.21 42.27 1.00
CA ALA A 10 16.08 41.39 1.36
C ALA A 10 16.63 40.15 2.09
N THR A 11 16.73 40.26 3.41
CA THR A 11 17.15 39.17 4.31
C THR A 11 16.04 38.14 4.37
N TYR A 12 16.01 37.20 3.41
CA TYR A 12 15.34 35.92 3.63
C TYR A 12 16.07 35.20 4.75
N GLY A 13 15.34 34.84 5.79
CA GLY A 13 15.87 34.15 6.97
C GLY A 13 16.80 33.03 6.55
N THR A 14 18.00 33.04 7.13
CA THR A 14 18.93 31.92 7.08
C THR A 14 18.23 30.71 7.67
N ALA A 15 17.62 29.88 6.82
CA ALA A 15 17.34 28.51 7.17
C ALA A 15 18.70 27.89 7.50
N GLU A 16 18.94 27.63 8.79
CA GLU A 16 20.12 26.86 9.20
C GLU A 16 20.15 25.59 8.33
N LEU A 17 21.25 25.43 7.59
CA LEU A 17 21.54 24.15 6.94
C LEU A 17 21.43 23.07 8.03
N PRO A 18 20.72 21.95 7.79
CA PRO A 18 20.61 20.90 8.79
C PRO A 18 22.01 20.53 9.25
N LYS A 19 22.32 20.71 10.54
CA LYS A 19 23.58 20.23 11.09
C LYS A 19 23.71 18.76 10.69
N PRO A 20 24.80 18.36 10.01
CA PRO A 20 25.01 16.95 9.71
C PRO A 20 24.93 16.19 11.03
N LYS A 21 24.28 15.02 11.02
CA LYS A 21 24.10 14.18 12.22
C LYS A 21 25.47 14.06 12.90
N ASP A 22 25.61 14.62 14.09
CA ASP A 22 26.78 14.35 14.93
C ASP A 22 26.88 12.83 15.03
N PHE A 23 28.03 12.27 14.66
CA PHE A 23 28.24 10.81 14.62
C PHE A 23 28.34 10.21 16.04
N ASP A 24 28.01 10.99 17.06
CA ASP A 24 27.97 10.54 18.45
C ASP A 24 26.75 9.65 18.68
N ALA A 25 26.99 8.52 19.35
CA ALA A 25 25.94 7.57 19.67
C ALA A 25 24.91 8.23 20.63
N SER A 26 23.63 8.17 20.26
CA SER A 26 22.53 8.55 21.15
C SER A 26 22.61 7.76 22.47
N PRO A 27 22.29 8.37 23.63
CA PRO A 27 22.20 7.64 24.90
C PRO A 27 21.31 6.41 24.76
N ARG A 28 21.71 5.26 25.35
CA ARG A 28 20.99 3.98 25.19
C ARG A 28 19.49 4.07 25.48
N HIS A 29 19.09 4.86 26.46
CA HIS A 29 17.68 5.09 26.80
C HIS A 29 16.89 5.76 25.65
N ARG A 30 17.48 6.76 24.99
CA ARG A 30 16.84 7.48 23.87
C ARG A 30 16.73 6.59 22.64
N LEU A 31 17.76 5.78 22.35
CA LEU A 31 17.71 4.79 21.28
C LEU A 31 16.64 3.73 21.53
N SER A 32 16.52 3.25 22.77
CA SER A 32 15.45 2.30 23.14
C SER A 32 14.07 2.92 22.95
N GLN A 33 13.87 4.16 23.39
CA GLN A 33 12.61 4.88 23.21
C GLN A 33 12.31 5.13 21.72
N TRP A 34 13.33 5.35 20.89
CA TRP A 34 13.17 5.46 19.45
C TRP A 34 12.61 4.18 18.81
N TYR A 35 13.15 3.01 19.18
CA TYR A 35 12.62 1.73 18.72
C TYR A 35 11.20 1.47 19.24
N ILE A 36 10.90 1.90 20.47
CA ILE A 36 9.56 1.82 21.04
C ILE A 36 8.58 2.67 20.24
N ASN A 37 8.91 3.93 19.92
CA ASN A 37 8.08 4.78 19.07
C ASN A 37 7.88 4.15 17.68
N MET A 38 8.96 3.63 17.07
CA MET A 38 8.87 2.93 15.78
C MET A 38 7.93 1.73 15.85
N PHE A 39 8.00 0.92 16.92
CA PHE A 39 7.07 -0.17 17.16
C PHE A 39 5.63 0.32 17.31
N MET A 40 5.39 1.38 18.09
CA MET A 40 4.06 1.95 18.28
C MET A 40 3.43 2.45 16.97
N ILE A 41 4.21 3.13 16.12
CA ILE A 41 3.74 3.58 14.80
C ILE A 41 3.33 2.38 13.94
N ASN A 42 4.17 1.34 13.91
CA ASN A 42 3.86 0.11 13.18
C ASN A 42 2.63 -0.61 13.76
N PHE A 43 2.47 -0.63 15.09
CA PHE A 43 1.34 -1.27 15.75
C PHE A 43 0.01 -0.55 15.43
N VAL A 44 0.01 0.78 15.35
CA VAL A 44 -1.17 1.55 14.92
C VAL A 44 -1.57 1.20 13.49
N GLU A 45 -0.61 1.19 12.57
CA GLU A 45 -0.87 0.82 11.16
C GLU A 45 -1.34 -0.63 11.06
N PHE A 46 -0.73 -1.54 11.84
CA PHE A 46 -1.17 -2.93 11.94
C PHE A 46 -2.62 -3.03 12.40
N ALA A 47 -3.01 -2.33 13.47
CA ALA A 47 -4.37 -2.34 14.01
C ALA A 47 -5.39 -1.75 13.01
N ALA A 48 -5.02 -0.68 12.30
CA ALA A 48 -5.84 -0.06 11.27
C ALA A 48 -6.10 -1.04 10.10
N GLU A 49 -5.07 -1.72 9.60
CA GLU A 49 -5.21 -2.68 8.50
C GLU A 49 -5.88 -3.99 8.93
N SER A 50 -5.62 -4.43 10.17
CA SER A 50 -6.31 -5.56 10.80
C SER A 50 -7.82 -5.36 10.83
N SER A 51 -8.28 -4.11 10.96
CA SER A 51 -9.71 -3.79 10.96
C SER A 51 -10.42 -4.15 9.65
N ARG A 52 -9.68 -4.27 8.54
CA ARG A 52 -10.17 -4.85 7.29
C ARG A 52 -9.96 -6.36 7.24
N GLY A 53 -8.77 -6.85 7.61
CA GLY A 53 -8.37 -8.25 7.46
C GLY A 53 -9.09 -9.23 8.40
N VAL A 54 -9.20 -8.92 9.70
CA VAL A 54 -9.78 -9.82 10.72
C VAL A 54 -11.23 -10.22 10.40
N VAL A 55 -12.00 -9.27 9.89
CA VAL A 55 -13.42 -9.47 9.54
C VAL A 55 -13.61 -9.98 8.12
N LEU A 56 -12.57 -9.99 7.28
CA LEU A 56 -12.68 -10.30 5.85
C LEU A 56 -13.30 -11.68 5.58
N ALA A 57 -12.92 -12.68 6.37
CA ALA A 57 -13.39 -14.05 6.21
C ALA A 57 -14.83 -14.26 6.70
N THR A 58 -15.32 -13.40 7.61
CA THR A 58 -16.60 -13.57 8.29
C THR A 58 -17.67 -12.58 7.83
N LEU A 59 -17.28 -11.45 7.23
CA LEU A 59 -18.17 -10.33 6.93
C LEU A 59 -19.31 -10.70 5.97
N PHE A 60 -19.05 -11.52 4.96
CA PHE A 60 -20.09 -12.01 4.05
C PHE A 60 -21.12 -12.87 4.78
N LEU A 61 -20.66 -13.83 5.60
CA LEU A 61 -21.53 -14.72 6.36
C LEU A 61 -22.31 -13.97 7.45
N TYR A 62 -21.69 -12.98 8.07
CA TYR A 62 -22.36 -12.10 9.03
C TYR A 62 -23.44 -11.24 8.36
N THR A 63 -23.16 -10.73 7.17
CA THR A 63 -24.16 -10.01 6.36
C THR A 63 -25.34 -10.92 6.03
N LYS A 64 -25.06 -12.17 5.64
CA LYS A 64 -26.08 -13.18 5.34
C LYS A 64 -26.95 -13.52 6.55
N SER A 65 -26.36 -13.67 7.74
CA SER A 65 -27.14 -13.94 8.97
C SER A 65 -28.09 -12.79 9.34
N LEU A 66 -27.79 -11.56 8.92
CA LEU A 66 -28.66 -10.40 9.11
C LEU A 66 -29.69 -10.20 7.96
N GLY A 67 -29.79 -11.15 7.03
CA GLY A 67 -30.70 -11.08 5.88
C GLY A 67 -30.16 -10.29 4.68
N GLY A 68 -28.87 -9.93 4.70
CA GLY A 68 -28.23 -9.23 3.59
C GLY A 68 -27.81 -10.15 2.43
N ASP A 69 -27.35 -9.53 1.36
CA ASP A 69 -26.92 -10.20 0.13
C ASP A 69 -25.52 -9.79 -0.31
N LEU A 70 -25.11 -10.23 -1.51
CA LEU A 70 -23.82 -9.88 -2.07
C LEU A 70 -23.71 -8.37 -2.35
N ALA A 71 -24.83 -7.71 -2.69
CA ALA A 71 -24.89 -6.25 -2.86
C ALA A 71 -24.55 -5.51 -1.58
N PHE A 72 -25.11 -5.96 -0.47
CA PHE A 72 -24.79 -5.38 0.82
C PHE A 72 -23.31 -5.60 1.18
N MET A 73 -22.74 -6.78 0.94
CA MET A 73 -21.30 -7.03 1.15
C MET A 73 -20.40 -6.09 0.31
N GLY A 74 -20.75 -5.88 -0.97
CA GLY A 74 -20.09 -4.89 -1.82
C GLY A 74 -20.21 -3.46 -1.28
N MET A 75 -21.36 -3.10 -0.74
CA MET A 75 -21.58 -1.81 -0.10
C MET A 75 -20.72 -1.65 1.17
N LEU A 76 -20.61 -2.68 2.01
CA LEU A 76 -19.80 -2.67 3.23
C LEU A 76 -18.31 -2.44 2.94
N THR A 77 -17.76 -3.14 1.95
CA THR A 77 -16.36 -2.98 1.51
C THR A 77 -16.11 -1.59 0.91
N SER A 78 -17.12 -1.04 0.22
CA SER A 78 -17.08 0.31 -0.36
C SER A 78 -17.14 1.39 0.73
N LEU A 79 -18.06 1.29 1.69
CA LEU A 79 -18.22 2.25 2.81
C LEU A 79 -16.96 2.37 3.65
N PHE A 80 -16.28 1.25 3.93
CA PHE A 80 -14.98 1.28 4.60
C PHE A 80 -13.97 2.14 3.81
N SER A 81 -13.92 1.96 2.50
CA SER A 81 -13.00 2.68 1.62
C SER A 81 -13.38 4.16 1.47
N VAL A 82 -14.67 4.50 1.47
CA VAL A 82 -15.18 5.89 1.51
C VAL A 82 -14.72 6.59 2.77
N GLY A 83 -14.98 5.98 3.95
CA GLY A 83 -14.56 6.53 5.23
C GLY A 83 -13.06 6.83 5.25
N ARG A 84 -12.26 5.87 4.81
CA ARG A 84 -10.80 5.97 4.74
C ARG A 84 -10.29 7.06 3.80
N LEU A 85 -10.95 7.24 2.65
CA LEU A 85 -10.59 8.30 1.70
C LEU A 85 -10.82 9.68 2.31
N ILE A 86 -12.00 9.90 2.91
CA ILE A 86 -12.36 11.16 3.56
C ILE A 86 -11.36 11.47 4.68
N SER A 87 -11.17 10.52 5.59
CA SER A 87 -10.32 10.75 6.75
C SER A 87 -8.83 10.87 6.42
N SER A 88 -8.34 10.29 5.32
CA SER A 88 -6.93 10.46 4.91
C SER A 88 -6.54 11.91 4.66
N THR A 89 -7.49 12.73 4.18
CA THR A 89 -7.28 14.18 3.99
C THR A 89 -7.38 14.93 5.32
N ILE A 90 -8.38 14.59 6.15
CA ILE A 90 -8.62 15.21 7.45
C ILE A 90 -7.45 14.95 8.39
N PHE A 91 -7.00 13.71 8.51
CA PHE A 91 -5.87 13.34 9.36
C PHE A 91 -4.54 13.85 8.80
N GLY A 92 -4.40 13.98 7.48
CA GLY A 92 -3.27 14.70 6.88
C GLY A 92 -3.22 16.15 7.36
N TRP A 93 -4.33 16.88 7.27
CA TRP A 93 -4.44 18.25 7.79
C TRP A 93 -4.22 18.31 9.30
N MET A 94 -4.80 17.39 10.09
CA MET A 94 -4.58 17.37 11.53
C MET A 94 -3.12 17.10 11.90
N CYS A 95 -2.39 16.31 11.11
CA CYS A 95 -0.97 16.04 11.30
C CYS A 95 -0.09 17.30 11.14
N ASP A 96 -0.54 18.28 10.34
CA ASP A 96 0.18 19.54 10.14
C ASP A 96 -0.08 20.56 11.27
N HIS A 97 -1.18 20.39 12.02
CA HIS A 97 -1.63 21.34 13.06
C HIS A 97 -1.58 20.80 14.49
N TYR A 98 -1.55 19.48 14.67
CA TYR A 98 -1.56 18.79 15.96
C TYR A 98 -0.45 17.75 16.03
N SER A 99 -0.16 17.23 17.23
CA SER A 99 0.84 16.18 17.40
C SER A 99 0.39 14.83 16.82
N PHE A 100 1.36 14.02 16.35
CA PHE A 100 1.10 12.66 15.86
C PHE A 100 0.29 11.82 16.86
N ARG A 101 0.65 11.89 18.15
CA ARG A 101 -0.06 11.21 19.24
C ARG A 101 -1.53 11.57 19.28
N SER A 102 -1.87 12.85 19.14
CA SER A 102 -3.26 13.31 19.16
C SER A 102 -4.05 12.76 17.97
N VAL A 103 -3.45 12.73 16.77
CA VAL A 103 -4.08 12.14 15.58
C VAL A 103 -4.29 10.63 15.76
N TYR A 104 -3.32 9.91 16.32
CA TYR A 104 -3.48 8.47 16.59
C TYR A 104 -4.59 8.21 17.61
N LEU A 105 -4.65 8.96 18.72
CA LEU A 105 -5.71 8.80 19.73
C LEU A 105 -7.11 9.04 19.15
N VAL A 106 -7.28 10.09 18.35
CA VAL A 106 -8.57 10.37 17.67
C VAL A 106 -8.91 9.25 16.70
N SER A 107 -7.96 8.83 15.85
CA SER A 107 -8.18 7.80 14.84
C SER A 107 -8.55 6.43 15.46
N SER A 108 -7.82 6.00 16.51
CA SER A 108 -8.10 4.77 17.24
C SER A 108 -9.38 4.85 18.06
N GLY A 109 -9.73 6.01 18.61
CA GLY A 109 -11.01 6.25 19.28
C GLY A 109 -12.19 6.07 18.33
N ILE A 110 -12.10 6.62 17.11
CA ILE A 110 -13.11 6.43 16.06
C ILE A 110 -13.22 4.94 15.68
N CYS A 111 -12.09 4.25 15.46
CA CYS A 111 -12.07 2.80 15.20
C CYS A 111 -12.71 2.00 16.34
N LEU A 112 -12.42 2.35 17.59
CA LEU A 112 -13.00 1.69 18.76
C LEU A 112 -14.52 1.80 18.76
N VAL A 113 -15.07 3.01 18.56
CA VAL A 113 -16.52 3.23 18.47
C VAL A 113 -17.11 2.41 17.32
N GLY A 114 -16.50 2.43 16.14
CA GLY A 114 -16.96 1.65 14.99
C GLY A 114 -16.95 0.14 15.24
N ASN A 115 -15.95 -0.38 15.95
CA ASN A 115 -15.87 -1.79 16.31
C ASN A 115 -16.86 -2.18 17.42
N VAL A 116 -17.17 -1.27 18.35
CA VAL A 116 -18.28 -1.49 19.30
C VAL A 116 -19.62 -1.56 18.56
N ILE A 117 -19.86 -0.67 17.58
CA ILE A 117 -21.06 -0.72 16.74
C ILE A 117 -21.15 -2.05 15.96
N TYR A 118 -20.01 -2.59 15.50
CA TYR A 118 -19.97 -3.90 14.83
C TYR A 118 -20.51 -5.03 15.70
N LEU A 119 -20.13 -5.03 16.99
CA LEU A 119 -20.50 -6.08 17.94
C LEU A 119 -22.00 -6.05 18.26
N ILE A 120 -22.58 -4.86 18.38
CA ILE A 120 -24.01 -4.70 18.66
C ILE A 120 -24.89 -4.83 17.41
N ALA A 121 -24.30 -4.87 16.21
CA ALA A 121 -25.05 -5.12 14.96
C ALA A 121 -25.65 -6.53 14.90
N ASP A 122 -25.23 -7.42 15.81
CA ASP A 122 -25.63 -8.82 15.85
C ASP A 122 -27.15 -8.99 16.02
N GLN A 123 -27.65 -10.11 15.50
CA GLN A 123 -29.06 -10.47 15.54
C GLN A 123 -29.65 -10.49 16.96
N HIS A 124 -28.84 -10.83 17.97
CA HIS A 124 -29.30 -10.92 19.36
C HIS A 124 -29.37 -9.56 20.05
N VAL A 125 -28.88 -8.49 19.42
CA VAL A 125 -28.85 -7.14 20.01
C VAL A 125 -29.68 -6.16 19.18
N THR A 126 -29.26 -5.84 17.95
CA THR A 126 -29.99 -4.92 17.07
C THR A 126 -30.51 -5.56 15.80
N GLY A 127 -29.88 -6.64 15.32
CA GLY A 127 -30.23 -7.31 14.07
C GLY A 127 -30.25 -6.37 12.86
N SER A 128 -29.31 -5.42 12.81
CA SER A 128 -29.40 -4.30 11.88
C SER A 128 -28.25 -4.26 10.87
N LEU A 129 -28.60 -4.46 9.60
CA LEU A 129 -27.70 -4.22 8.46
C LEU A 129 -27.19 -2.77 8.45
N THR A 130 -28.02 -1.79 8.81
CA THR A 130 -27.60 -0.37 8.82
C THR A 130 -26.57 -0.09 9.91
N ALA A 131 -26.68 -0.74 11.07
CA ALA A 131 -25.65 -0.67 12.11
C ALA A 131 -24.32 -1.26 11.64
N LEU A 132 -24.37 -2.40 10.93
CA LEU A 132 -23.18 -3.01 10.32
C LEU A 132 -22.54 -2.08 9.27
N ALA A 133 -23.34 -1.43 8.42
CA ALA A 133 -22.85 -0.43 7.46
C ALA A 133 -22.22 0.80 8.13
N ALA A 134 -22.88 1.35 9.15
CA ALA A 134 -22.36 2.47 9.93
C ALA A 134 -21.02 2.10 10.60
N SER A 135 -20.93 0.90 11.18
CA SER A 135 -19.67 0.37 11.71
C SER A 135 -18.56 0.37 10.67
N ARG A 136 -18.80 -0.21 9.48
CA ARG A 136 -17.77 -0.28 8.42
C ARG A 136 -17.29 1.09 7.97
N PHE A 137 -18.20 2.05 7.83
CA PHE A 137 -17.84 3.43 7.50
C PHE A 137 -16.99 4.07 8.60
N ILE A 138 -17.41 3.98 9.86
CA ILE A 138 -16.72 4.59 11.01
C ILE A 138 -15.32 3.96 11.19
N VAL A 139 -15.21 2.64 11.14
CA VAL A 139 -13.91 1.94 11.23
C VAL A 139 -13.02 2.33 10.05
N GLY A 140 -13.57 2.39 8.83
CA GLY A 140 -12.85 2.86 7.66
C GLY A 140 -12.32 4.28 7.83
N PHE A 141 -13.14 5.17 8.39
CA PHE A 141 -12.75 6.53 8.73
C PHE A 141 -11.59 6.55 9.73
N GLY A 142 -11.68 5.82 10.85
CA GLY A 142 -10.57 5.74 11.81
C GLY A 142 -9.29 5.14 11.21
N ALA A 143 -9.39 4.19 10.27
CA ALA A 143 -8.24 3.55 9.62
C ALA A 143 -7.54 4.40 8.53
N GLY A 144 -7.96 5.65 8.31
CA GLY A 144 -7.37 6.55 7.30
C GLY A 144 -6.05 7.21 7.69
N ASN A 145 -5.36 6.73 8.72
CA ASN A 145 -4.16 7.36 9.29
C ASN A 145 -2.84 6.91 8.64
N ARG A 146 -2.86 6.11 7.55
CA ARG A 146 -1.63 5.64 6.87
C ARG A 146 -0.68 6.76 6.40
N SER A 147 -1.21 7.90 5.95
CA SER A 147 -0.38 9.07 5.61
C SER A 147 0.36 9.61 6.84
N VAL A 148 -0.30 9.62 7.99
CA VAL A 148 0.23 10.04 9.28
C VAL A 148 1.35 9.11 9.73
N CYS A 149 1.15 7.79 9.67
CA CYS A 149 2.20 6.80 10.00
C CYS A 149 3.45 7.00 9.15
N ARG A 150 3.29 7.26 7.83
CA ARG A 150 4.43 7.54 6.94
C ARG A 150 5.13 8.86 7.28
N ALA A 151 4.37 9.89 7.65
CA ALA A 151 4.93 11.18 8.06
C ALA A 151 5.70 11.07 9.38
N ASP A 152 5.19 10.32 10.35
CA ASP A 152 5.82 10.09 11.65
C ASP A 152 7.13 9.29 11.52
N VAL A 153 7.11 8.20 10.74
CA VAL A 153 8.36 7.47 10.40
C VAL A 153 9.35 8.42 9.75
N ALA A 154 8.91 9.30 8.84
CA ALA A 154 9.78 10.24 8.16
C ALA A 154 10.33 11.35 9.08
N SER A 155 9.62 11.72 10.16
CA SER A 155 10.05 12.72 11.13
C SER A 155 11.04 12.20 12.17
N ILE A 156 11.10 10.89 12.42
CA ILE A 156 12.07 10.28 13.34
C ILE A 156 13.21 9.54 12.62
N THR A 157 13.20 9.51 11.28
CA THR A 157 14.25 8.89 10.45
C THR A 157 14.98 9.92 9.60
N THR A 158 16.25 9.63 9.30
CA THR A 158 17.06 10.39 8.35
C THR A 158 16.77 9.94 6.93
N ILE A 159 17.13 10.76 5.94
CA ILE A 159 16.92 10.49 4.51
C ILE A 159 17.51 9.13 4.11
N ASN A 160 18.67 8.77 4.66
CA ASN A 160 19.42 7.56 4.32
C ASN A 160 18.76 6.27 4.85
N GLN A 161 18.15 6.31 6.03
CA GLN A 161 17.52 5.13 6.64
C GLN A 161 16.00 5.05 6.42
N ARG A 162 15.37 6.17 6.01
CA ARG A 162 13.92 6.29 5.85
C ARG A 162 13.31 5.21 4.96
N LEU A 163 13.97 4.86 3.85
CA LEU A 163 13.49 3.83 2.94
C LEU A 163 13.32 2.48 3.64
N THR A 164 14.26 2.09 4.50
CA THR A 164 14.22 0.83 5.25
C THR A 164 13.00 0.80 6.17
N TYR A 165 12.78 1.86 6.95
CA TYR A 165 11.67 1.90 7.90
C TYR A 165 10.30 2.06 7.23
N LEU A 166 10.22 2.79 6.11
CA LEU A 166 9.00 2.83 5.30
C LEU A 166 8.69 1.47 4.66
N THR A 167 9.72 0.69 4.31
CA THR A 167 9.55 -0.69 3.84
C THR A 167 9.02 -1.59 4.95
N ILE A 168 9.55 -1.46 6.17
CA ILE A 168 9.03 -2.19 7.35
C ILE A 168 7.56 -1.85 7.57
N LEU A 169 7.19 -0.58 7.53
CA LEU A 169 5.80 -0.14 7.65
C LEU A 169 4.90 -0.75 6.57
N ALA A 170 5.36 -0.80 5.31
CA ALA A 170 4.62 -1.44 4.21
C ALA A 170 4.46 -2.96 4.41
N THR A 171 5.45 -3.64 4.98
CA THR A 171 5.34 -5.06 5.35
C THR A 171 4.31 -5.24 6.45
N VAL A 172 4.27 -4.37 7.46
CA VAL A 172 3.28 -4.41 8.54
C VAL A 172 1.86 -4.20 8.02
N VAL A 173 1.66 -3.29 7.06
CA VAL A 173 0.39 -3.14 6.34
C VAL A 173 -0.07 -4.46 5.73
N PHE A 174 0.84 -5.16 5.04
CA PHE A 174 0.53 -6.45 4.44
C PHE A 174 0.22 -7.51 5.50
N LEU A 175 0.99 -7.59 6.59
CA LEU A 175 0.72 -8.52 7.69
C LEU A 175 -0.67 -8.28 8.32
N GLY A 176 -0.99 -7.02 8.61
CA GLY A 176 -2.29 -6.61 9.18
C GLY A 176 -3.46 -6.94 8.28
N TYR A 177 -3.31 -6.82 6.95
CA TYR A 177 -4.37 -7.14 6.01
C TYR A 177 -4.47 -8.65 5.68
N ALA A 178 -3.34 -9.28 5.36
CA ALA A 178 -3.33 -10.59 4.71
C ALA A 178 -3.32 -11.78 5.70
N LEU A 179 -2.72 -11.63 6.88
CA LEU A 179 -2.61 -12.73 7.85
C LEU A 179 -3.67 -12.69 8.95
N THR A 180 -4.31 -11.55 9.17
CA THR A 180 -5.28 -11.42 10.24
C THR A 180 -6.63 -12.10 10.01
N PRO A 181 -7.08 -12.49 8.79
CA PRO A 181 -8.23 -13.38 8.64
C PRO A 181 -8.11 -14.67 9.45
N GLY A 182 -6.88 -15.18 9.64
CA GLY A 182 -6.62 -16.36 10.46
C GLY A 182 -6.91 -16.16 11.95
N LEU A 183 -6.90 -14.92 12.46
CA LEU A 183 -7.29 -14.65 13.84
C LEU A 183 -8.78 -14.90 14.07
N GLY A 184 -9.60 -14.77 13.03
CA GLY A 184 -11.03 -15.08 13.08
C GLY A 184 -11.30 -16.55 13.39
N SER A 185 -10.46 -17.48 12.92
CA SER A 185 -10.65 -18.91 13.19
C SER A 185 -10.36 -19.30 14.63
N LEU A 186 -9.42 -18.61 15.29
CA LEU A 186 -9.07 -18.85 16.70
C LEU A 186 -10.23 -18.56 17.66
N VAL A 187 -11.08 -17.59 17.29
CA VAL A 187 -12.23 -17.16 18.09
C VAL A 187 -13.57 -17.61 17.51
N ALA A 188 -13.56 -18.43 16.45
CA ALA A 188 -14.79 -18.85 15.77
C ALA A 188 -15.66 -19.79 16.62
N ASN A 189 -15.05 -20.55 17.54
CA ASN A 189 -15.77 -21.46 18.45
C ASN A 189 -16.27 -20.77 19.73
N THR A 190 -16.06 -19.46 19.88
CA THR A 190 -16.58 -18.71 21.02
C THR A 190 -18.09 -18.58 20.87
N ASP A 191 -18.82 -18.99 21.90
CA ASP A 191 -20.27 -18.88 22.04
C ASP A 191 -20.57 -18.47 23.48
N SER A 192 -20.57 -17.16 23.75
CA SER A 192 -20.65 -16.63 25.13
C SER A 192 -21.30 -15.26 25.17
N TYR A 193 -22.00 -14.97 26.27
CA TYR A 193 -22.64 -13.66 26.48
C TYR A 193 -21.86 -12.87 27.52
N VAL A 194 -21.45 -11.65 27.18
CA VAL A 194 -20.77 -10.74 28.10
C VAL A 194 -21.37 -9.35 27.93
N LEU A 195 -21.81 -8.74 29.04
CA LEU A 195 -22.40 -7.39 29.05
C LEU A 195 -23.54 -7.21 28.03
N GLY A 196 -24.35 -8.25 27.81
CA GLY A 196 -25.47 -8.23 26.85
C GLY A 196 -25.06 -8.36 25.38
N ILE A 197 -23.77 -8.53 25.07
CA ILE A 197 -23.26 -8.79 23.73
C ILE A 197 -23.04 -10.29 23.58
N HIS A 198 -23.57 -10.84 22.49
CA HIS A 198 -23.34 -12.24 22.12
C HIS A 198 -22.04 -12.37 21.32
N PHE A 199 -21.04 -13.01 21.92
CA PHE A 199 -19.82 -13.40 21.23
C PHE A 199 -20.00 -14.73 20.55
N ASN A 200 -20.13 -14.66 19.23
CA ASN A 200 -20.28 -15.78 18.32
C ASN A 200 -19.18 -15.72 17.24
N LYS A 201 -19.22 -16.64 16.28
CA LYS A 201 -18.28 -16.71 15.15
C LYS A 201 -18.18 -15.43 14.29
N PHE A 202 -19.17 -14.54 14.32
CA PHE A 202 -19.22 -13.31 13.53
C PHE A 202 -18.80 -12.06 14.31
N THR A 203 -19.17 -11.98 15.59
CA THR A 203 -18.87 -10.85 16.47
C THR A 203 -17.51 -10.98 17.15
N SER A 204 -17.05 -12.19 17.47
CA SER A 204 -15.77 -12.41 18.15
C SER A 204 -14.55 -11.83 17.39
N PRO A 205 -14.47 -11.88 16.05
CA PRO A 205 -13.44 -11.16 15.31
C PRO A 205 -13.45 -9.64 15.58
N GLY A 206 -14.62 -9.04 15.80
CA GLY A 206 -14.75 -7.62 16.18
C GLY A 206 -14.15 -7.31 17.56
N MET A 207 -14.17 -8.26 18.49
CA MET A 207 -13.55 -8.09 19.82
C MET A 207 -12.02 -8.00 19.74
N ILE A 208 -11.40 -8.77 18.84
CA ILE A 208 -9.96 -8.67 18.59
C ILE A 208 -9.61 -7.23 18.16
N LEU A 209 -10.43 -6.62 17.32
CA LEU A 209 -10.25 -5.24 16.88
C LEU A 209 -10.48 -4.23 18.00
N VAL A 210 -11.45 -4.46 18.88
CA VAL A 210 -11.63 -3.63 20.10
C VAL A 210 -10.37 -3.69 20.96
N VAL A 211 -9.81 -4.88 21.19
CA VAL A 211 -8.58 -5.05 21.97
C VAL A 211 -7.40 -4.34 21.29
N PHE A 212 -7.20 -4.48 19.98
CA PHE A 212 -6.13 -3.77 19.27
C PHE A 212 -6.26 -2.25 19.37
N ASN A 213 -7.47 -1.69 19.26
CA ASN A 213 -7.69 -0.26 19.41
C ASN A 213 -7.44 0.21 20.85
N LEU A 214 -7.88 -0.54 21.86
CA LEU A 214 -7.59 -0.23 23.27
C LEU A 214 -6.09 -0.27 23.57
N LEU A 215 -5.39 -1.30 23.10
CA LEU A 215 -3.93 -1.40 23.24
C LEU A 215 -3.21 -0.23 22.54
N THR A 216 -3.71 0.19 21.37
CA THR A 216 -3.16 1.34 20.65
C THR A 216 -3.36 2.63 21.45
N ILE A 217 -4.57 2.87 21.97
CA ILE A 217 -4.88 4.05 22.79
C ILE A 217 -4.02 4.05 24.06
N ILE A 218 -3.97 2.94 24.79
CA ILE A 218 -3.18 2.83 26.02
C ILE A 218 -1.70 3.06 25.72
N GLY A 219 -1.15 2.39 24.71
CA GLY A 219 0.26 2.55 24.34
C GLY A 219 0.60 3.98 23.87
N MET A 220 -0.31 4.64 23.16
CA MET A 220 -0.13 6.06 22.80
C MET A 220 -0.22 6.99 24.01
N LEU A 221 -0.97 6.62 25.06
CA LEU A 221 -1.06 7.41 26.28
C LEU A 221 0.12 7.22 27.23
N THR A 222 0.67 6.01 27.33
CA THR A 222 1.63 5.64 28.37
C THR A 222 3.05 5.44 27.85
N VAL A 223 3.22 5.03 26.59
CA VAL A 223 4.52 4.57 26.06
C VAL A 223 5.08 5.50 24.97
N TYR A 224 4.23 6.06 24.11
CA TYR A 224 4.69 6.92 23.01
C TYR A 224 5.20 8.27 23.52
N ASP A 225 6.43 8.62 23.12
CA ASP A 225 7.13 9.84 23.56
C ASP A 225 7.33 10.82 22.39
N GLU A 226 6.63 11.96 22.43
CA GLU A 226 6.68 12.99 21.39
C GLU A 226 8.04 13.70 21.29
N SER A 227 8.89 13.58 22.32
CA SER A 227 10.21 14.23 22.34
C SER A 227 11.28 13.48 21.54
N VAL A 228 10.99 12.28 21.04
CA VAL A 228 11.91 11.50 20.22
C VAL A 228 12.05 12.12 18.84
N GLY A 229 13.28 12.45 18.46
CA GLY A 229 13.58 13.04 17.15
C GLY A 229 14.49 12.17 16.28
N VAL A 230 14.85 12.70 15.11
CA VAL A 230 15.79 12.09 14.16
C VAL A 230 17.15 11.75 14.79
N HIS A 231 17.59 12.56 15.76
CA HIS A 231 18.89 12.40 16.42
C HIS A 231 18.95 11.22 17.40
N ASP A 232 17.81 10.72 17.86
CA ASP A 232 17.71 9.60 18.80
C ASP A 232 17.78 8.22 18.11
N GLY A 233 17.75 8.20 16.77
CA GLY A 233 17.77 6.99 15.97
C GLY A 233 19.17 6.38 15.73
N PRO A 234 19.25 5.13 15.26
CA PRO A 234 20.50 4.39 15.12
C PRO A 234 21.55 5.09 14.25
N LEU A 235 22.84 4.83 14.53
CA LEU A 235 23.96 5.41 13.79
C LEU A 235 23.95 4.96 12.32
N GLU A 236 24.30 5.88 11.43
CA GLU A 236 24.43 5.60 10.00
C GLU A 236 25.83 5.11 9.65
N SER A 237 25.93 4.18 8.69
CA SER A 237 27.23 3.82 8.12
C SER A 237 27.70 4.91 7.13
N PRO A 238 29.00 5.28 7.13
CA PRO A 238 29.54 6.37 6.30
C PRO A 238 29.27 6.26 4.79
N ARG A 239 29.01 5.04 4.32
CA ARG A 239 28.85 4.72 2.89
C ARG A 239 27.48 5.13 2.32
N THR A 240 26.49 5.38 3.17
CA THR A 240 25.10 5.67 2.75
C THR A 240 24.90 7.16 2.41
N ALA A 241 25.65 8.06 3.06
CA ALA A 241 25.50 9.52 2.91
C ALA A 241 25.96 10.09 1.54
N ALA A 242 26.74 9.35 0.75
CA ALA A 242 27.36 9.85 -0.47
C ALA A 242 26.46 9.81 -1.73
N THR A 243 25.24 9.28 -1.67
CA THR A 243 24.41 9.01 -2.87
C THR A 243 23.35 10.08 -3.21
N SER A 244 23.36 11.23 -2.53
CA SER A 244 22.24 12.20 -2.54
C SER A 244 22.26 13.31 -3.62
N ASN A 245 23.16 13.31 -4.60
CA ASN A 245 23.17 14.37 -5.63
C ASN A 245 22.57 13.89 -6.96
N THR A 246 21.26 13.60 -6.96
CA THR A 246 20.47 13.26 -8.16
C THR A 246 19.82 14.46 -8.85
N LEU A 247 19.98 15.68 -8.31
CA LEU A 247 19.34 16.90 -8.80
C LEU A 247 20.03 17.54 -10.02
N SER A 248 21.23 17.10 -10.38
CA SER A 248 22.04 17.63 -11.49
C SER A 248 22.37 16.55 -12.52
N ASP A 249 21.46 15.60 -12.74
CA ASP A 249 21.63 14.55 -13.74
C ASP A 249 21.10 15.03 -15.12
N PRO A 250 21.98 15.28 -16.12
CA PRO A 250 21.57 15.68 -17.46
C PRO A 250 20.75 14.59 -18.20
N THR A 251 20.66 13.38 -17.63
CA THR A 251 19.81 12.28 -18.12
C THR A 251 18.43 12.22 -17.44
N ALA A 252 18.08 13.21 -16.61
CA ALA A 252 16.77 13.30 -15.96
C ALA A 252 15.64 13.34 -17.00
N MET A 253 14.69 12.41 -16.90
CA MET A 253 13.60 12.30 -17.89
C MET A 253 12.78 13.59 -18.01
N PRO A 254 12.36 13.99 -19.23
CA PRO A 254 11.54 15.18 -19.43
C PRO A 254 10.22 15.11 -18.64
N GLU A 255 9.77 16.24 -18.12
CA GLU A 255 8.55 16.31 -17.29
C GLU A 255 7.31 15.75 -17.99
N ARG A 256 7.18 15.97 -19.31
CA ARG A 256 6.07 15.41 -20.10
C ARG A 256 6.02 13.88 -20.03
N ILE A 257 7.16 13.21 -20.11
CA ILE A 257 7.24 11.75 -20.03
C ILE A 257 6.94 11.27 -18.62
N VAL A 258 7.42 12.00 -17.61
CA VAL A 258 7.13 11.72 -16.21
C VAL A 258 5.63 11.86 -15.91
N ASN A 259 4.95 12.89 -16.44
CA ASN A 259 3.51 13.10 -16.26
C ASN A 259 2.68 12.02 -16.98
N ILE A 260 3.07 11.61 -18.19
CA ILE A 260 2.46 10.46 -18.89
C ILE A 260 2.65 9.19 -18.06
N GLY A 261 3.86 8.95 -17.58
CA GLY A 261 4.17 7.83 -16.70
C GLY A 261 3.32 7.86 -15.44
N ALA A 262 3.15 9.04 -14.84
CA ALA A 262 2.35 9.19 -13.65
C ALA A 262 0.90 8.78 -13.90
N ALA A 263 0.29 9.23 -15.01
CA ALA A 263 -1.05 8.81 -15.41
C ALA A 263 -1.15 7.30 -15.62
N VAL A 264 -0.16 6.69 -16.27
CA VAL A 264 -0.10 5.22 -16.47
C VAL A 264 -0.05 4.49 -15.13
N PHE A 265 0.88 4.84 -14.24
CA PHE A 265 1.00 4.19 -12.93
C PHE A 265 -0.21 4.41 -12.02
N ILE A 266 -0.89 5.56 -12.13
CA ILE A 266 -2.16 5.80 -11.44
C ILE A 266 -3.25 4.85 -11.96
N PHE A 267 -3.34 4.66 -13.27
CA PHE A 267 -4.25 3.68 -13.86
C PHE A 267 -3.92 2.23 -13.45
N LEU A 268 -2.63 1.85 -13.47
CA LEU A 268 -2.19 0.53 -12.99
C LEU A 268 -2.57 0.32 -11.53
N ASN A 269 -2.36 1.32 -10.67
CA ASN A 269 -2.70 1.23 -9.26
C ASN A 269 -4.21 1.17 -9.02
N PHE A 270 -5.00 1.94 -9.79
CA PHE A 270 -6.46 1.86 -9.79
C PHE A 270 -6.91 0.42 -10.07
N ASN A 271 -6.42 -0.18 -11.15
CA ASN A 271 -6.80 -1.53 -11.59
C ASN A 271 -6.37 -2.59 -10.57
N ALA A 272 -5.11 -2.59 -10.14
CA ALA A 272 -4.60 -3.56 -9.17
C ALA A 272 -5.39 -3.55 -7.86
N ARG A 273 -5.66 -2.36 -7.31
CA ARG A 273 -6.42 -2.20 -6.07
C ARG A 273 -7.91 -2.50 -6.24
N GLY A 274 -8.44 -2.20 -7.41
CA GLY A 274 -9.82 -2.47 -7.77
C GLY A 274 -10.09 -3.96 -7.89
N ILE A 275 -9.25 -4.69 -8.63
CA ILE A 275 -9.33 -6.16 -8.75
C ILE A 275 -9.23 -6.80 -7.36
N LEU A 276 -8.24 -6.43 -6.55
CA LEU A 276 -8.13 -6.93 -5.17
C LEU A 276 -9.44 -6.75 -4.38
N SER A 277 -10.11 -5.62 -4.56
CA SER A 277 -11.36 -5.32 -3.86
C SER A 277 -12.60 -6.06 -4.38
N VAL A 278 -12.61 -6.46 -5.65
CA VAL A 278 -13.60 -7.41 -6.15
C VAL A 278 -13.43 -8.73 -5.42
N PHE A 279 -12.20 -9.25 -5.33
CA PHE A 279 -11.92 -10.52 -4.66
C PHE A 279 -12.26 -10.50 -3.17
N GLU A 280 -12.12 -9.38 -2.48
CA GLU A 280 -12.57 -9.24 -1.09
C GLU A 280 -14.08 -9.49 -0.90
N THR A 281 -14.90 -9.27 -1.94
CA THR A 281 -16.35 -9.52 -1.88
C THR A 281 -16.74 -10.91 -2.34
N VAL A 282 -16.06 -11.46 -3.36
CA VAL A 282 -16.46 -12.72 -4.00
C VAL A 282 -15.78 -13.95 -3.44
N ASN A 283 -14.62 -13.81 -2.77
CA ASN A 283 -13.80 -14.96 -2.37
C ASN A 283 -14.53 -15.90 -1.39
N ILE A 284 -15.21 -15.35 -0.37
CA ILE A 284 -15.99 -16.19 0.57
C ILE A 284 -17.19 -16.86 -0.11
N PRO A 285 -18.04 -16.16 -0.88
CA PRO A 285 -19.08 -16.80 -1.70
C PRO A 285 -18.56 -17.95 -2.58
N LEU A 286 -17.47 -17.72 -3.33
CA LEU A 286 -16.86 -18.72 -4.19
C LEU A 286 -16.32 -19.92 -3.39
N PHE A 287 -15.73 -19.67 -2.22
CA PHE A 287 -15.24 -20.73 -1.34
C PHE A 287 -16.36 -21.63 -0.83
N ILE A 288 -17.49 -21.04 -0.43
CA ILE A 288 -18.67 -21.79 0.00
C ILE A 288 -19.23 -22.61 -1.17
N GLU A 289 -19.36 -22.01 -2.36
CA GLU A 289 -19.83 -22.70 -3.57
C GLU A 289 -18.92 -23.89 -3.94
N ALA A 290 -17.61 -23.68 -3.96
CA ALA A 290 -16.64 -24.70 -4.36
C ALA A 290 -16.46 -25.83 -3.33
N THR A 291 -16.79 -25.59 -2.05
CA THR A 291 -16.66 -26.58 -0.98
C THR A 291 -17.99 -27.24 -0.59
N GLY A 292 -19.13 -26.67 -0.99
CA GLY A 292 -20.47 -27.14 -0.60
C GLY A 292 -20.73 -27.09 0.90
N ARG A 293 -19.94 -26.32 1.65
CA ARG A 293 -20.08 -26.21 3.11
C ARG A 293 -21.29 -25.36 3.47
N ASP A 294 -21.97 -25.74 4.55
CA ASP A 294 -23.08 -24.96 5.11
C ASP A 294 -22.58 -23.58 5.59
N PRO A 295 -23.08 -22.47 5.00
CA PRO A 295 -22.71 -21.10 5.38
C PRO A 295 -22.98 -20.78 6.85
N GLU A 296 -23.95 -21.44 7.47
CA GLU A 296 -24.31 -21.23 8.87
C GLU A 296 -23.43 -22.02 9.83
N SER A 297 -22.61 -22.96 9.36
CA SER A 297 -21.76 -23.76 10.23
C SER A 297 -20.52 -22.99 10.71
N VAL A 298 -20.14 -23.19 11.98
CA VAL A 298 -18.84 -22.69 12.51
C VAL A 298 -17.67 -23.25 11.69
N SER A 299 -17.80 -24.50 11.23
CA SER A 299 -16.78 -25.17 10.44
C SER A 299 -16.48 -24.46 9.10
N ALA A 300 -17.50 -23.87 8.47
CA ALA A 300 -17.34 -23.12 7.22
C ALA A 300 -16.56 -21.82 7.47
N VAL A 301 -16.90 -21.09 8.54
CA VAL A 301 -16.20 -19.87 8.95
C VAL A 301 -14.72 -20.16 9.23
N VAL A 302 -14.42 -21.22 9.99
CA VAL A 302 -13.03 -21.64 10.29
C VAL A 302 -12.28 -22.00 9.01
N ALA A 303 -12.89 -22.79 8.12
CA ALA A 303 -12.25 -23.22 6.88
C ALA A 303 -11.99 -22.05 5.93
N ALA A 304 -12.94 -21.13 5.78
CA ALA A 304 -12.80 -19.91 4.99
C ALA A 304 -11.70 -18.99 5.54
N SER A 305 -11.67 -18.80 6.86
CA SER A 305 -10.65 -17.99 7.55
C SER A 305 -9.25 -18.57 7.36
N ASN A 306 -9.11 -19.90 7.50
CA ASN A 306 -7.85 -20.58 7.28
C ASN A 306 -7.42 -20.53 5.80
N PHE A 307 -8.36 -20.66 4.86
CA PHE A 307 -8.09 -20.51 3.44
C PHE A 307 -7.50 -19.13 3.11
N GLN A 308 -8.13 -18.04 3.60
CA GLN A 308 -7.60 -16.69 3.43
C GLN A 308 -6.25 -16.49 4.13
N PHE A 309 -6.07 -17.04 5.32
CA PHE A 309 -4.80 -17.00 6.04
C PHE A 309 -3.66 -17.65 5.23
N TYR A 310 -3.91 -18.84 4.67
CA TYR A 310 -2.91 -19.53 3.84
C TYR A 310 -2.60 -18.76 2.56
N LEU A 311 -3.60 -18.18 1.89
CA LEU A 311 -3.38 -17.29 0.76
C LEU A 311 -2.53 -16.07 1.14
N GLY A 312 -2.77 -15.50 2.32
CA GLY A 312 -1.96 -14.41 2.87
C GLY A 312 -0.52 -14.82 3.15
N LEU A 313 -0.30 -15.99 3.75
CA LEU A 313 1.03 -16.54 4.03
C LEU A 313 1.83 -16.80 2.75
N LEU A 314 1.18 -17.38 1.74
CA LEU A 314 1.77 -17.53 0.41
C LEU A 314 2.08 -16.17 -0.23
N GLY A 315 1.26 -15.15 0.03
CA GLY A 315 1.53 -13.79 -0.41
C GLY A 315 2.79 -13.17 0.19
N LEU A 316 3.17 -13.56 1.42
CA LEU A 316 4.43 -13.12 2.03
C LEU A 316 5.65 -13.66 1.26
N LEU A 317 5.55 -14.86 0.68
CA LEU A 317 6.60 -15.41 -0.19
C LEU A 317 6.81 -14.55 -1.43
N SER A 318 5.76 -13.94 -1.96
CA SER A 318 5.88 -12.99 -3.07
C SER A 318 6.65 -11.73 -2.66
N TYR A 319 6.44 -11.20 -1.45
CA TYR A 319 7.24 -10.08 -0.93
C TYR A 319 8.73 -10.44 -0.76
N PHE A 320 9.02 -11.61 -0.18
CA PHE A 320 10.39 -12.10 -0.09
C PHE A 320 11.03 -12.31 -1.46
N SER A 321 10.26 -12.81 -2.43
CA SER A 321 10.73 -12.98 -3.81
C SER A 321 11.06 -11.64 -4.48
N ILE A 322 10.24 -10.60 -4.26
CA ILE A 322 10.51 -9.25 -4.76
C ILE A 322 11.83 -8.73 -4.20
N GLU A 323 12.06 -8.87 -2.89
CA GLU A 323 13.29 -8.37 -2.24
C GLU A 323 14.52 -9.19 -2.66
N TYR A 324 14.42 -10.51 -2.68
CA TYR A 324 15.52 -11.39 -3.04
C TYR A 324 15.98 -11.20 -4.50
N PHE A 325 15.03 -11.07 -5.43
CA PHE A 325 15.33 -10.91 -6.86
C PHE A 325 15.29 -9.44 -7.32
N ARG A 326 15.31 -8.46 -6.40
CA ARG A 326 15.21 -7.02 -6.72
C ARG A 326 16.30 -6.49 -7.66
N HIS A 327 17.46 -7.14 -7.67
CA HIS A 327 18.60 -6.77 -8.53
C HIS A 327 18.62 -7.53 -9.86
N SER A 328 17.92 -8.67 -9.94
CA SER A 328 17.91 -9.54 -11.12
C SER A 328 16.85 -9.14 -12.14
N LEU A 329 15.75 -8.53 -11.69
CA LEU A 329 14.61 -8.18 -12.53
C LEU A 329 14.34 -6.67 -12.49
N ARG A 330 13.96 -6.11 -13.64
CA ARG A 330 13.52 -4.71 -13.74
C ARG A 330 12.13 -4.55 -13.12
N ASP A 331 11.87 -3.39 -12.51
CA ASP A 331 10.54 -3.07 -11.93
C ASP A 331 9.40 -3.27 -12.92
N VAL A 332 9.59 -2.89 -14.19
CA VAL A 332 8.58 -3.08 -15.26
C VAL A 332 8.25 -4.56 -15.47
N SER A 333 9.25 -5.44 -15.46
CA SER A 333 9.06 -6.89 -15.62
C SER A 333 8.28 -7.48 -14.45
N TRP A 334 8.56 -7.01 -13.23
CA TRP A 334 7.79 -7.38 -12.05
C TRP A 334 6.33 -6.95 -12.14
N VAL A 335 6.06 -5.70 -12.53
CA VAL A 335 4.67 -5.24 -12.69
C VAL A 335 3.94 -6.02 -13.79
N GLN A 336 4.60 -6.32 -14.91
CA GLN A 336 4.05 -7.20 -15.95
C GLN A 336 3.74 -8.59 -15.41
N LEU A 337 4.67 -9.22 -14.68
CA LEU A 337 4.46 -10.52 -14.05
C LEU A 337 3.23 -10.50 -13.13
N GLY A 338 3.08 -9.45 -12.31
CA GLY A 338 1.93 -9.27 -11.44
C GLY A 338 0.60 -9.19 -12.20
N PHE A 339 0.53 -8.43 -13.30
CA PHE A 339 -0.70 -8.38 -14.11
C PHE A 339 -0.95 -9.66 -14.92
N VAL A 340 0.09 -10.37 -15.36
CA VAL A 340 -0.04 -11.67 -16.01
C VAL A 340 -0.65 -12.70 -15.06
N THR A 341 -0.19 -12.75 -13.81
CA THR A 341 -0.74 -13.69 -12.82
C THR A 341 -2.17 -13.31 -12.41
N LEU A 342 -2.49 -12.01 -12.26
CA LEU A 342 -3.86 -11.54 -12.09
C LEU A 342 -4.77 -11.97 -13.25
N LEU A 343 -4.30 -11.79 -14.49
CA LEU A 343 -5.04 -12.17 -15.69
C LEU A 343 -5.27 -13.69 -15.72
N ALA A 344 -4.23 -14.48 -15.48
CA ALA A 344 -4.31 -15.94 -15.50
C ALA A 344 -5.32 -16.48 -14.47
N GLY A 345 -5.33 -15.94 -13.25
CA GLY A 345 -6.30 -16.35 -12.23
C GLY A 345 -7.74 -15.99 -12.58
N ASN A 346 -7.99 -14.81 -13.15
CA ASN A 346 -9.34 -14.43 -13.61
C ASN A 346 -9.79 -15.26 -14.83
N VAL A 347 -8.89 -15.59 -15.77
CA VAL A 347 -9.19 -16.51 -16.88
C VAL A 347 -9.60 -17.88 -16.37
N LEU A 348 -8.90 -18.41 -15.35
CA LEU A 348 -9.22 -19.71 -14.76
C LEU A 348 -10.64 -19.71 -14.16
N LEU A 349 -11.06 -18.63 -13.51
CA LEU A 349 -12.42 -18.48 -12.96
C LEU A 349 -13.50 -18.34 -14.04
N VAL A 350 -13.19 -17.74 -15.19
CA VAL A 350 -14.12 -17.70 -16.33
C VAL A 350 -14.27 -19.07 -16.97
N VAL A 351 -13.17 -19.80 -17.17
CA VAL A 351 -13.20 -21.12 -17.84
C VAL A 351 -13.90 -22.17 -16.97
N ALA A 352 -13.85 -22.03 -15.65
CA ALA A 352 -14.48 -22.97 -14.72
C ALA A 352 -16.00 -22.79 -14.54
N SER A 353 -16.68 -21.99 -15.37
CA SER A 353 -18.03 -21.47 -15.12
C SER A 353 -19.17 -22.49 -14.98
N THR A 354 -18.95 -23.78 -15.30
CA THR A 354 -20.01 -24.80 -15.22
C THR A 354 -20.00 -25.63 -13.93
N GLN A 355 -18.83 -25.84 -13.29
CA GLN A 355 -18.68 -26.45 -11.95
C GLN A 355 -17.32 -26.03 -11.35
N LEU A 356 -17.33 -25.06 -10.44
CA LEU A 356 -16.10 -24.58 -9.79
C LEU A 356 -15.62 -25.58 -8.74
N SER A 357 -14.55 -26.32 -9.04
CA SER A 357 -13.93 -27.22 -8.05
C SER A 357 -13.02 -26.46 -7.09
N PHE A 358 -12.90 -26.96 -5.85
CA PHE A 358 -12.01 -26.36 -4.84
C PHE A 358 -10.55 -26.22 -5.32
N PRO A 359 -9.91 -27.20 -6.00
CA PRO A 359 -8.55 -27.04 -6.51
C PRO A 359 -8.42 -25.91 -7.55
N GLN A 360 -9.41 -25.75 -8.43
CA GLN A 360 -9.41 -24.66 -9.41
C GLN A 360 -9.53 -23.30 -8.72
N LEU A 361 -10.43 -23.17 -7.74
CA LEU A 361 -10.54 -21.96 -6.93
C LEU A 361 -9.22 -21.67 -6.20
N ALA A 362 -8.62 -22.67 -5.55
CA ALA A 362 -7.36 -22.50 -4.82
C ALA A 362 -6.22 -22.02 -5.72
N VAL A 363 -6.10 -22.55 -6.94
CA VAL A 363 -5.09 -22.10 -7.92
C VAL A 363 -5.41 -20.69 -8.42
N ALA A 364 -6.67 -20.38 -8.74
CA ALA A 364 -7.05 -19.04 -9.19
C ALA A 364 -6.77 -17.98 -8.12
N GLU A 365 -7.18 -18.23 -6.88
CA GLU A 365 -6.96 -17.35 -5.74
C GLU A 365 -5.48 -17.23 -5.38
N PHE A 366 -4.70 -18.30 -5.50
CA PHE A 366 -3.24 -18.21 -5.33
C PHE A 366 -2.62 -17.24 -6.36
N LEU A 367 -2.98 -17.38 -7.63
CA LEU A 367 -2.47 -16.50 -8.69
C LEU A 367 -2.87 -15.04 -8.47
N VAL A 368 -4.12 -14.79 -8.04
CA VAL A 368 -4.63 -13.44 -7.83
C VAL A 368 -4.17 -12.85 -6.51
N TRP A 369 -4.49 -13.49 -5.39
CA TRP A 369 -4.33 -12.98 -4.04
C TRP A 369 -2.91 -13.11 -3.50
N SER A 370 -2.24 -14.24 -3.77
CA SER A 370 -0.91 -14.51 -3.24
C SER A 370 0.21 -14.01 -4.15
N VAL A 371 0.03 -13.95 -5.47
CA VAL A 371 1.08 -13.54 -6.41
C VAL A 371 0.79 -12.18 -7.04
N GLY A 372 -0.31 -12.07 -7.78
CA GLY A 372 -0.63 -10.88 -8.57
C GLY A 372 -0.81 -9.61 -7.76
N CYS A 373 -1.68 -9.65 -6.75
CA CYS A 373 -2.00 -8.50 -5.91
C CYS A 373 -0.80 -7.96 -5.10
N PRO A 374 0.01 -8.81 -4.41
CA PRO A 374 1.22 -8.37 -3.71
C PRO A 374 2.24 -7.71 -4.65
N ILE A 375 2.56 -8.36 -5.78
CA ILE A 375 3.52 -7.84 -6.75
C ILE A 375 3.06 -6.50 -7.33
N THR A 376 1.83 -6.45 -7.86
CA THR A 376 1.31 -5.21 -8.45
C THR A 376 1.24 -4.10 -7.41
N THR A 377 0.76 -4.38 -6.19
CA THR A 377 0.66 -3.37 -5.13
C THR A 377 2.02 -2.80 -4.71
N ALA A 378 3.01 -3.66 -4.45
CA ALA A 378 4.30 -3.23 -3.94
C ALA A 378 5.15 -2.57 -5.03
N VAL A 379 5.22 -3.20 -6.20
CA VAL A 379 6.13 -2.77 -7.26
C VAL A 379 5.59 -1.55 -8.02
N VAL A 380 4.27 -1.42 -8.22
CA VAL A 380 3.68 -0.19 -8.81
C VAL A 380 4.01 1.03 -7.96
N LEU A 381 3.86 0.92 -6.63
CA LEU A 381 4.19 2.01 -5.71
C LEU A 381 5.69 2.35 -5.74
N ALA A 382 6.56 1.34 -5.68
CA ALA A 382 8.00 1.53 -5.71
C ALA A 382 8.48 2.13 -7.04
N ALA A 383 7.99 1.60 -8.16
CA ALA A 383 8.32 2.08 -9.50
C ALA A 383 7.81 3.51 -9.74
N PHE A 384 6.63 3.84 -9.23
CA PHE A 384 6.10 5.20 -9.28
C PHE A 384 6.95 6.19 -8.46
N SER A 385 7.36 5.81 -7.25
CA SER A 385 8.28 6.64 -6.44
C SER A 385 9.61 6.90 -7.15
N LYS A 386 10.20 5.86 -7.75
CA LYS A 386 11.42 5.98 -8.56
C LYS A 386 11.22 6.83 -9.81
N LEU A 387 10.06 6.74 -10.47
CA LEU A 387 9.70 7.57 -11.62
C LEU A 387 9.69 9.06 -11.27
N LEU A 388 9.14 9.42 -10.12
CA LEU A 388 9.12 10.81 -9.67
C LEU A 388 10.53 11.31 -9.29
N GLY A 389 11.35 10.43 -8.70
CA GLY A 389 12.74 10.76 -8.33
C GLY A 389 12.80 11.87 -7.28
N GLY A 390 13.72 12.83 -7.44
CA GLY A 390 13.85 13.97 -6.52
C GLY A 390 12.77 15.06 -6.63
N ARG A 391 11.76 14.89 -7.49
CA ARG A 391 10.70 15.90 -7.69
C ARG A 391 9.76 15.97 -6.48
N PRO A 392 9.04 17.08 -6.27
CA PRO A 392 7.97 17.15 -5.26
C PRO A 392 6.93 16.05 -5.47
N GLN A 393 6.94 15.03 -4.62
CA GLN A 393 6.13 13.81 -4.81
C GLN A 393 4.74 13.87 -4.17
N GLY A 394 4.50 14.82 -3.25
CA GLY A 394 3.31 14.83 -2.38
C GLY A 394 1.99 14.73 -3.14
N THR A 395 1.76 15.64 -4.10
CA THR A 395 0.52 15.68 -4.89
C THR A 395 0.30 14.42 -5.72
N LEU A 396 1.34 13.94 -6.41
CA LEU A 396 1.24 12.76 -7.28
C LEU A 396 1.09 11.46 -6.48
N MET A 397 1.75 11.35 -5.33
CA MET A 397 1.54 10.26 -4.36
C MET A 397 0.14 10.29 -3.74
N GLY A 398 -0.38 11.50 -3.47
CA GLY A 398 -1.76 11.71 -3.05
C GLY A 398 -2.74 11.20 -4.10
N LEU A 399 -2.59 11.64 -5.37
CA LEU A 399 -3.43 11.22 -6.49
C LEU A 399 -3.40 9.70 -6.72
N LEU A 400 -2.21 9.08 -6.63
CA LEU A 400 -2.04 7.63 -6.67
C LEU A 400 -2.87 6.94 -5.57
N GLY A 401 -2.80 7.46 -4.33
CA GLY A 401 -3.55 6.96 -3.19
C GLY A 401 -5.07 7.13 -3.34
N SER A 402 -5.52 8.30 -3.81
CA SER A 402 -6.93 8.58 -4.07
C SER A 402 -7.50 7.67 -5.14
N ALA A 403 -6.79 7.44 -6.25
CA ALA A 403 -7.21 6.52 -7.30
C ALA A 403 -7.39 5.08 -6.78
N ALA A 404 -6.48 4.60 -5.92
CA ALA A 404 -6.63 3.32 -5.24
C ALA A 404 -7.87 3.25 -4.34
N SER A 405 -8.19 4.34 -3.63
CA SER A 405 -9.40 4.36 -2.80
C SER A 405 -10.66 4.39 -3.65
N ILE A 406 -10.69 5.17 -4.74
CA ILE A 406 -11.83 5.22 -5.66
C ILE A 406 -12.10 3.83 -6.27
N SER A 407 -11.07 3.10 -6.71
CA SER A 407 -11.29 1.76 -7.25
C SER A 407 -11.87 0.81 -6.20
N ARG A 408 -11.43 0.90 -4.93
CA ARG A 408 -11.98 0.13 -3.79
C ARG A 408 -13.35 0.61 -3.29
N ILE A 409 -13.89 1.69 -3.85
CA ILE A 409 -15.27 2.16 -3.61
C ILE A 409 -16.19 1.68 -4.73
N VAL A 410 -15.71 1.64 -5.98
CA VAL A 410 -16.55 1.36 -7.15
C VAL A 410 -16.57 -0.12 -7.52
N LEU A 411 -15.40 -0.75 -7.61
CA LEU A 411 -15.29 -2.11 -8.17
C LEU A 411 -15.91 -3.21 -7.29
N PRO A 412 -15.90 -3.15 -5.94
CA PRO A 412 -16.59 -4.12 -5.09
C PRO A 412 -18.11 -4.17 -5.27
N LEU A 413 -18.70 -3.17 -5.93
CA LEU A 413 -20.13 -3.13 -6.23
C LEU A 413 -20.47 -3.92 -7.52
N LEU A 414 -19.48 -4.21 -8.37
CA LEU A 414 -19.70 -4.91 -9.64
C LEU A 414 -20.27 -6.32 -9.48
N PRO A 415 -19.79 -7.18 -8.56
CA PRO A 415 -20.35 -8.52 -8.35
C PRO A 415 -21.84 -8.54 -8.02
N ALA A 416 -22.34 -7.46 -7.44
CA ALA A 416 -23.73 -7.32 -7.07
C ALA A 416 -24.60 -6.69 -8.16
N ALA A 417 -24.01 -5.83 -8.99
CA ALA A 417 -24.70 -5.19 -10.09
C ALA A 417 -24.94 -6.15 -11.27
N ILE A 418 -24.28 -7.31 -11.28
CA ILE A 418 -24.29 -8.27 -12.39
C ILE A 418 -24.89 -9.60 -11.89
N PRO A 419 -25.82 -10.24 -12.63
CA PRO A 419 -26.50 -11.46 -12.18
C PRO A 419 -25.58 -12.68 -11.95
N THR A 420 -24.41 -12.70 -12.58
CA THR A 420 -23.43 -13.79 -12.49
C THR A 420 -22.03 -13.21 -12.30
N LEU A 421 -21.11 -14.00 -11.75
CA LEU A 421 -19.72 -13.54 -11.53
C LEU A 421 -18.87 -13.57 -12.82
N THR A 422 -19.28 -14.32 -13.85
CA THR A 422 -18.50 -14.47 -15.08
C THR A 422 -18.19 -13.14 -15.78
N PRO A 423 -19.15 -12.20 -15.97
CA PRO A 423 -18.85 -10.90 -16.57
C PRO A 423 -17.93 -10.03 -15.69
N VAL A 424 -17.97 -10.19 -14.37
CA VAL A 424 -17.07 -9.49 -13.44
C VAL A 424 -15.62 -9.91 -13.70
N PHE A 425 -15.38 -11.22 -13.86
CA PHE A 425 -14.04 -11.73 -14.17
C PHE A 425 -13.59 -11.31 -15.57
N TRP A 426 -14.49 -11.22 -16.56
CA TRP A 426 -14.17 -10.63 -17.86
C TRP A 426 -13.72 -9.17 -17.76
N ILE A 427 -14.39 -8.35 -16.95
CA ILE A 427 -13.97 -6.97 -16.68
C ILE A 427 -12.55 -6.97 -16.10
N ASN A 428 -12.27 -7.81 -15.09
CA ASN A 428 -10.92 -7.92 -14.52
C ASN A 428 -9.86 -8.34 -15.55
N ILE A 429 -10.18 -9.27 -16.46
CA ILE A 429 -9.28 -9.68 -17.56
C ILE A 429 -8.96 -8.49 -18.46
N VAL A 430 -9.96 -7.70 -18.86
CA VAL A 430 -9.77 -6.50 -19.68
C VAL A 430 -8.93 -5.45 -18.95
N LEU A 431 -9.16 -5.23 -17.65
CA LEU A 431 -8.35 -4.33 -16.84
C LEU A 431 -6.88 -4.80 -16.75
N CYS A 432 -6.63 -6.10 -16.62
CA CYS A 432 -5.26 -6.64 -16.63
C CYS A 432 -4.59 -6.48 -18.00
N ALA A 433 -5.29 -6.86 -19.08
CA ALA A 433 -4.76 -6.79 -20.44
C ALA A 433 -4.43 -5.34 -20.85
N SER A 434 -5.32 -4.40 -20.54
CA SER A 434 -5.10 -2.97 -20.79
C SER A 434 -3.92 -2.42 -19.96
N SER A 435 -3.78 -2.84 -18.70
CA SER A 435 -2.64 -2.48 -17.84
C SER A 435 -1.31 -2.95 -18.42
N MET A 436 -1.25 -4.21 -18.88
CA MET A 436 -0.07 -4.78 -19.52
C MET A 436 0.29 -4.04 -20.81
N ALA A 437 -0.71 -3.76 -21.67
CA ALA A 437 -0.51 -3.06 -22.94
C ALA A 437 -0.02 -1.62 -22.73
N LEU A 438 -0.63 -0.88 -21.79
CA LEU A 438 -0.22 0.49 -21.46
C LEU A 438 1.19 0.54 -20.86
N LEU A 439 1.53 -0.38 -19.96
CA LEU A 439 2.86 -0.45 -19.38
C LEU A 439 3.92 -0.82 -20.43
N TRP A 440 3.61 -1.74 -21.35
CA TRP A 440 4.49 -2.09 -22.46
C TRP A 440 4.72 -0.89 -23.40
N TRP A 441 3.63 -0.20 -23.77
CA TRP A 441 3.69 1.01 -24.58
C TRP A 441 4.52 2.11 -23.92
N TYR A 442 4.28 2.38 -22.64
CA TYR A 442 5.03 3.37 -21.86
C TYR A 442 6.52 3.01 -21.76
N SER A 443 6.84 1.73 -21.53
CA SER A 443 8.23 1.26 -21.51
C SER A 443 8.95 1.52 -22.84
N LYS A 444 8.28 1.26 -23.97
CA LYS A 444 8.81 1.57 -25.31
C LYS A 444 9.00 3.07 -25.52
N LEU A 445 8.07 3.90 -25.05
CA LEU A 445 8.16 5.36 -25.11
C LEU A 445 9.36 5.88 -24.30
N VAL A 446 9.54 5.38 -23.08
CA VAL A 446 10.69 5.73 -22.22
C VAL A 446 12.00 5.32 -22.88
N HIS A 447 12.08 4.10 -23.43
CA HIS A 447 13.28 3.62 -24.11
C HIS A 447 13.63 4.50 -25.31
N LYS A 448 12.66 4.81 -26.18
CA LYS A 448 12.85 5.70 -27.34
C LYS A 448 13.34 7.09 -26.93
N THR A 449 12.74 7.66 -25.88
CA THR A 449 13.14 8.98 -25.37
C THR A 449 14.55 8.97 -24.80
N LYS A 450 14.89 7.94 -24.01
CA LYS A 450 16.24 7.80 -23.45
C LYS A 450 17.31 7.67 -24.53
N MET A 451 17.04 6.91 -25.59
CA MET A 451 17.96 6.80 -26.73
C MET A 451 18.14 8.14 -27.46
N ALA A 452 17.06 8.91 -27.65
CA ALA A 452 17.14 10.24 -28.25
C ALA A 452 17.98 11.20 -27.40
N MET A 453 17.75 11.23 -26.08
CA MET A 453 18.54 12.07 -25.17
C MET A 453 20.03 11.70 -25.14
N LEU A 454 20.36 10.41 -25.17
CA LEU A 454 21.75 9.97 -25.23
C LEU A 454 22.41 10.41 -26.54
N ALA A 455 21.70 10.33 -27.66
CA ALA A 455 22.18 10.83 -28.94
C ALA A 455 22.38 12.36 -28.93
N ASP A 456 21.48 13.12 -28.30
CA ASP A 456 21.61 14.57 -28.15
C ASP A 456 22.82 14.94 -27.27
N VAL A 457 23.05 14.21 -26.18
CA VAL A 457 24.23 14.39 -25.31
C VAL A 457 25.51 14.04 -26.06
N GLU A 458 25.55 12.93 -26.79
CA GLU A 458 26.69 12.54 -27.62
C GLU A 458 26.98 13.60 -28.70
N ASN A 459 25.95 14.12 -29.37
CA ASN A 459 26.09 15.19 -30.35
C ASN A 459 26.61 16.49 -29.70
N ALA A 460 26.10 16.87 -28.52
CA ALA A 460 26.58 18.03 -27.79
C ALA A 460 28.06 17.89 -27.39
N PHE A 461 28.48 16.71 -26.94
CA PHE A 461 29.90 16.43 -26.66
C PHE A 461 30.77 16.50 -27.92
N ARG A 462 30.31 15.98 -29.05
CA ARG A 462 31.03 16.08 -30.34
C ARG A 462 31.18 17.52 -30.84
N ILE A 463 30.24 18.41 -30.52
CA ILE A 463 30.31 19.84 -30.89
C ILE A 463 31.30 20.59 -29.98
N VAL A 464 31.35 20.24 -28.69
CA VAL A 464 32.18 20.94 -27.69
C VAL A 464 33.63 20.44 -27.68
N SER A 465 33.87 19.17 -28.02
CA SER A 465 35.23 18.62 -28.16
C SER A 465 35.73 18.77 -29.60
N PRO A 466 36.86 19.47 -29.86
CA PRO A 466 37.42 19.55 -31.21
C PRO A 466 37.84 18.17 -31.72
N ALA A 467 37.74 17.96 -33.04
CA ALA A 467 38.31 16.78 -33.69
C ALA A 467 39.82 16.74 -33.37
N ASN A 468 40.25 15.74 -32.59
CA ASN A 468 41.60 15.57 -32.01
C ASN A 468 41.87 16.14 -30.60
N ASP A 469 40.89 16.19 -29.69
CA ASP A 469 41.22 16.30 -28.26
C ASP A 469 41.66 14.91 -27.71
N PRO A 470 42.94 14.72 -27.34
CA PRO A 470 43.44 13.45 -26.77
C PRO A 470 42.83 13.13 -25.39
N ARG A 471 42.09 14.06 -24.78
CA ARG A 471 41.33 13.85 -23.53
C ARG A 471 39.87 13.47 -23.77
N SER A 472 39.44 13.37 -25.04
CA SER A 472 38.09 12.93 -25.38
C SER A 472 37.88 11.47 -24.98
N PRO A 473 36.82 11.13 -24.23
CA PRO A 473 36.51 9.75 -23.86
C PRO A 473 36.06 8.88 -25.04
N LEU A 474 35.82 9.46 -26.23
CA LEU A 474 35.42 8.76 -27.45
C LEU A 474 36.61 8.35 -28.36
N GLY A 475 37.84 8.65 -27.94
CA GLY A 475 39.07 8.36 -28.69
C GLY A 475 39.40 9.43 -29.72
N SER A 476 40.69 9.71 -29.91
CA SER A 476 41.18 10.56 -31.00
C SER A 476 41.30 9.74 -32.28
N ASP A 477 40.85 10.28 -33.41
CA ASP A 477 41.18 9.68 -34.71
C ASP A 477 42.70 9.57 -34.85
N LYS A 478 43.17 8.47 -35.46
CA LYS A 478 44.60 8.28 -35.70
C LYS A 478 45.08 9.40 -36.61
N ALA A 479 45.84 10.33 -36.06
CA ALA A 479 46.61 11.27 -36.86
C ALA A 479 47.70 10.46 -37.58
N ASP A 480 47.59 10.33 -38.91
CA ASP A 480 48.68 9.82 -39.73
C ASP A 480 49.83 10.83 -39.63
N PHE A 481 50.82 10.51 -38.80
CA PHE A 481 52.07 11.24 -38.79
C PHE A 481 52.85 10.84 -40.06
N PRO A 482 53.29 11.80 -40.90
CA PRO A 482 54.11 11.46 -42.04
C PRO A 482 55.43 10.86 -41.54
N ASP A 483 55.71 9.63 -41.98
CA ASP A 483 56.95 8.91 -41.70
C ASP A 483 58.14 9.80 -42.07
N LYS A 484 59.01 10.06 -41.08
CA LYS A 484 60.27 10.80 -41.26
C LYS A 484 61.44 9.84 -41.41
#